data_AF-A0A4S4A568-F1
#
_entry.id   AF-A0A4S4A568-F1
#
_cell.length_a   1.000
_cell.length_b   1.000
_cell.length_c   1.000
_cell.angle_alpha   90.00
_cell.angle_beta   90.00
_cell.angle_gamma   90.00
#
_symmetry.space_group_name_H-M   'P 1'
#
loop_
_entity.id
_entity.type
_entity.pdbx_description
1 polymer ?
#
loop_
_entity_poly.entity_id
_entity_poly.type
_entity_poly.pdbx_seq_one_letter_code
_entity_poly.pdbx_strand_id
1 'polypeptide(L)'
;MKKIFLGILATGLLVLGSCDNKDWTEDSSATTNVGQRLPDEAVQLENPYSVANMLHAYADLRTGGDIERAKEISGITTTHFYVKFKPENEDTMDLLKQDSTLVVYNYPLDVAFPEGYDTSSYRDEGIPDDQPGFQYAAIPVNHPMPDVQHEILAELFIPDEDKIVDGKGEVPSPVQINGISAEELVEHSLLLTGNLEPEERGLASRSKWRPAGRITMQDDLLGTIGVEGLKVEARRWFTTHVGFVNSAGYYSCDGTFRNPANYSYKYERYDFEIRKGWLFSTAKLDGPKKTGNWDVHHGTTSIHSFYSTIFRAAHHYYYKNILGLRRPPQNGFWKTQLKIKAINEVNTDFDGNANPARRFLGLGSHIHIYNPQNKRFDTYATTIHELAHASHWSMSSGSNFTNTEKIVKESWARGVERSLTRMVYVNYETTYNRLRYTGMVHDALDGNKTRISQYYFTDSNPFTPLTRSYQDQVSGYTIRQIEDALQNQKTWNAWRDKIKTMFVNSTENNLDATFSFWNTQ
;
A
#
# COMPACT_ATOMS: atom_id res chain seq x y z
N MET A 1 26.00 -47.92 -3.03
CA MET A 1 25.95 -47.61 -4.48
C MET A 1 24.50 -47.68 -4.97
N LYS A 2 23.81 -46.55 -5.03
CA LYS A 2 22.58 -46.37 -5.80
C LYS A 2 22.66 -44.96 -6.41
N LYS A 3 22.80 -44.90 -7.74
CA LYS A 3 22.93 -43.69 -8.53
C LYS A 3 21.56 -43.03 -8.61
N ILE A 4 21.43 -41.80 -8.14
CA ILE A 4 20.25 -40.94 -8.36
C ILE A 4 20.48 -40.23 -9.70
N PHE A 5 19.57 -40.47 -10.64
CA PHE A 5 19.54 -39.82 -11.95
C PHE A 5 19.16 -38.35 -11.76
N LEU A 6 20.07 -37.46 -12.15
CA LEU A 6 19.84 -36.03 -12.28
C LEU A 6 19.09 -35.81 -13.61
N GLY A 7 17.78 -35.60 -13.54
CA GLY A 7 16.95 -35.22 -14.69
C GLY A 7 17.15 -33.73 -14.99
N ILE A 8 17.89 -33.43 -16.05
CA ILE A 8 18.00 -32.10 -16.64
C ILE A 8 16.63 -31.72 -17.22
N LEU A 9 15.92 -30.80 -16.57
CA LEU A 9 14.71 -30.20 -17.12
C LEU A 9 15.16 -29.14 -18.14
N ALA A 10 15.11 -29.50 -19.43
CA ALA A 10 15.32 -28.57 -20.51
C ALA A 10 14.21 -27.49 -20.47
N THR A 11 14.61 -26.27 -20.14
CA THR A 11 13.78 -25.06 -20.22
C THR A 11 13.46 -24.77 -21.68
N GLY A 12 12.31 -25.26 -22.14
CA GLY A 12 11.73 -24.85 -23.41
C GLY A 12 11.28 -23.39 -23.29
N LEU A 13 11.97 -22.50 -23.98
CA LEU A 13 11.49 -21.14 -24.29
C LEU A 13 10.17 -21.27 -25.06
N LEU A 14 9.06 -21.09 -24.37
CA LEU A 14 7.76 -20.79 -24.98
C LEU A 14 7.66 -19.27 -25.07
N VAL A 15 8.03 -18.75 -26.24
CA VAL A 15 7.73 -17.37 -26.65
C VAL A 15 6.20 -17.29 -26.80
N LEU A 16 5.52 -16.76 -25.79
CA LEU A 16 4.10 -16.45 -25.82
C LEU A 16 3.91 -15.04 -26.36
N GLY A 17 3.37 -14.94 -27.57
CA GLY A 17 2.92 -13.67 -28.14
C GLY A 17 1.74 -13.12 -27.36
N SER A 18 1.95 -11.98 -26.70
CA SER A 18 0.92 -11.08 -26.19
C SER A 18 0.96 -9.80 -27.02
N CYS A 19 -0.22 -9.26 -27.36
CA CYS A 19 -0.37 -8.02 -28.14
C CYS A 19 0.37 -6.85 -27.48
N ASP A 20 1.08 -6.11 -28.33
CA ASP A 20 1.81 -4.85 -28.15
C ASP A 20 2.92 -4.84 -27.08
N ASN A 21 3.99 -5.57 -27.37
CA ASN A 21 5.32 -5.28 -26.81
C ASN A 21 5.91 -4.06 -27.54
N LYS A 22 5.82 -2.89 -26.89
CA LYS A 22 6.92 -1.92 -26.97
C LYS A 22 7.82 -2.20 -25.77
N ASP A 23 8.84 -3.01 -26.01
CA ASP A 23 9.95 -3.19 -25.07
C ASP A 23 10.69 -1.86 -24.97
N TRP A 24 10.67 -1.27 -23.78
CA TRP A 24 11.46 -0.09 -23.46
C TRP A 24 12.75 -0.55 -22.80
N THR A 25 13.86 -0.43 -23.53
CA THR A 25 15.21 -0.50 -22.98
C THR A 25 15.50 0.82 -22.28
N GLU A 26 15.61 0.81 -20.94
CA GLU A 26 16.17 1.93 -20.20
C GLU A 26 17.69 1.77 -20.05
N ASP A 27 18.37 2.88 -20.31
CA ASP A 27 19.80 3.03 -20.42
C ASP A 27 20.45 2.97 -19.03
N SER A 28 21.24 1.94 -18.77
CA SER A 28 22.04 1.81 -17.56
C SER A 28 23.30 2.68 -17.68
N SER A 29 23.37 3.80 -16.96
CA SER A 29 24.64 4.51 -16.80
C SER A 29 24.95 4.89 -15.35
N ALA A 30 26.22 4.62 -15.02
CA ALA A 30 27.01 5.05 -13.86
C ALA A 30 26.99 4.19 -12.59
N THR A 31 27.74 3.08 -12.63
CA THR A 31 28.41 2.50 -11.46
C THR A 31 29.56 3.39 -10.98
N THR A 32 29.50 3.83 -9.72
CA THR A 32 30.67 4.23 -8.93
C THR A 32 30.60 3.56 -7.56
N ASN A 33 31.55 2.66 -7.30
CA ASN A 33 31.82 2.07 -5.99
C ASN A 33 32.41 3.13 -5.06
N VAL A 34 31.75 3.42 -3.93
CA VAL A 34 32.29 4.25 -2.84
C VAL A 34 31.67 3.78 -1.52
N GLY A 35 32.52 3.14 -0.70
CA GLY A 35 32.23 2.62 0.64
C GLY A 35 31.23 3.47 1.45
N GLN A 36 30.21 2.81 2.00
CA GLN A 36 29.16 3.23 2.92
C GLN A 36 29.06 4.75 3.10
N ARG A 37 28.72 5.47 2.02
CA ARG A 37 28.55 6.91 2.12
C ARG A 37 27.09 7.19 2.46
N LEU A 38 26.85 7.39 3.76
CA LEU A 38 25.69 8.18 4.19
C LEU A 38 25.62 9.45 3.31
N PRO A 39 24.42 9.96 2.98
CA PRO A 39 24.29 11.22 2.25
C PRO A 39 25.19 12.29 2.87
N ASP A 40 25.70 13.23 2.07
CA ASP A 40 26.49 14.32 2.61
C ASP A 40 25.71 15.00 3.75
N GLU A 41 26.41 15.29 4.86
CA GLU A 41 25.86 15.84 6.12
C GLU A 41 25.02 14.88 6.99
N ALA A 42 24.75 13.64 6.56
CA ALA A 42 24.14 12.66 7.45
C ALA A 42 25.16 12.13 8.48
N VAL A 43 24.70 11.94 9.73
CA VAL A 43 25.54 11.57 10.87
C VAL A 43 25.02 10.27 11.50
N GLN A 44 25.90 9.28 11.62
CA GLN A 44 25.64 8.09 12.44
C GLN A 44 25.60 8.51 13.90
N LEU A 45 24.50 8.21 14.58
CA LEU A 45 24.31 8.53 15.99
C LEU A 45 24.76 7.36 16.86
N GLU A 46 25.31 7.68 18.04
CA GLU A 46 25.51 6.68 19.08
C GLU A 46 24.15 6.32 19.69
N ASN A 47 23.81 5.03 19.78
CA ASN A 47 22.47 4.59 20.17
C ASN A 47 22.24 4.73 21.71
N PRO A 48 21.38 5.65 22.18
CA PRO A 48 21.08 5.83 23.61
C PRO A 48 20.20 4.70 24.19
N TYR A 49 19.48 3.96 23.35
CA TYR A 49 18.61 2.86 23.78
C TYR A 49 19.31 1.51 23.77
N SER A 50 20.59 1.44 23.40
CA SER A 50 21.35 0.20 23.54
C SER A 50 21.41 -0.21 25.02
N VAL A 51 21.34 -1.52 25.29
CA VAL A 51 21.45 -2.04 26.67
C VAL A 51 22.73 -1.54 27.34
N ALA A 52 23.84 -1.45 26.58
CA ALA A 52 25.11 -0.91 27.05
C ALA A 52 24.97 0.54 27.54
N ASN A 53 24.45 1.45 26.71
CA ASN A 53 24.35 2.87 27.06
C ASN A 53 23.32 3.14 28.16
N MET A 54 22.24 2.35 28.21
CA MET A 54 21.30 2.38 29.33
C MET A 54 21.94 1.91 30.65
N LEU A 55 22.80 0.89 30.62
CA LEU A 55 23.57 0.47 31.80
C LEU A 55 24.59 1.53 32.23
N HIS A 56 25.28 2.16 31.30
CA HIS A 56 26.16 3.30 31.58
C HIS A 56 25.39 4.44 32.25
N ALA A 57 24.23 4.81 31.69
CA ALA A 57 23.39 5.85 32.26
C ALA A 57 22.90 5.49 33.67
N TYR A 58 22.49 4.25 33.90
CA TYR A 58 22.09 3.79 35.23
C TYR A 58 23.26 3.83 36.22
N ALA A 59 24.46 3.42 35.79
CA ALA A 59 25.63 3.36 36.64
C ALA A 59 26.05 4.75 37.13
N ASP A 60 26.07 5.73 36.24
CA ASP A 60 26.36 7.13 36.58
C ASP A 60 25.33 7.69 37.57
N LEU A 61 24.06 7.34 37.40
CA LEU A 61 22.97 7.83 38.27
C LEU A 61 22.89 7.13 39.65
N ARG A 62 23.30 5.86 39.78
CA ARG A 62 22.98 5.04 40.98
C ARG A 62 24.12 4.23 41.58
N THR A 63 25.18 3.96 40.84
CA THR A 63 26.29 3.11 41.32
C THR A 63 27.63 3.83 41.34
N GLY A 64 27.66 5.13 41.05
CA GLY A 64 28.89 5.92 41.00
C GLY A 64 29.79 5.52 39.83
N GLY A 65 29.19 5.06 38.72
CA GLY A 65 29.88 4.60 37.52
C GLY A 65 30.26 3.11 37.50
N ASP A 66 29.91 2.34 38.53
CA ASP A 66 30.16 0.89 38.57
C ASP A 66 29.17 0.11 37.69
N ILE A 67 29.62 -0.28 36.50
CA ILE A 67 28.82 -0.96 35.47
C ILE A 67 28.44 -2.39 35.87
N GLU A 68 29.33 -3.13 36.51
CA GLU A 68 29.03 -4.50 36.93
C GLU A 68 27.93 -4.49 38.00
N ARG A 69 28.04 -3.59 38.98
CA ARG A 69 26.99 -3.38 39.97
C ARG A 69 25.68 -2.91 39.33
N ALA A 70 25.72 -2.02 38.34
CA ALA A 70 24.54 -1.56 37.62
C ALA A 70 23.82 -2.73 36.89
N LYS A 71 24.57 -3.63 36.27
CA LYS A 71 24.04 -4.82 35.60
C LYS A 71 23.33 -5.76 36.58
N GLU A 72 23.89 -5.93 37.78
CA GLU A 72 23.29 -6.78 38.82
C GLU A 72 21.98 -6.22 39.37
N ILE A 73 21.90 -4.90 39.57
CA ILE A 73 20.82 -4.29 40.36
C ILE A 73 19.82 -3.44 39.55
N SER A 74 20.04 -3.15 38.27
CA SER A 74 19.16 -2.24 37.52
C SER A 74 17.88 -2.91 37.03
N GLY A 75 17.94 -4.21 36.70
CA GLY A 75 16.86 -4.89 35.98
C GLY A 75 16.78 -4.50 34.49
N ILE A 76 17.79 -3.80 33.96
CA ILE A 76 17.88 -3.48 32.53
C ILE A 76 18.20 -4.76 31.77
N THR A 77 17.29 -5.16 30.88
CA THR A 77 17.40 -6.34 30.02
C THR A 77 16.97 -6.00 28.61
N THR A 78 17.34 -6.83 27.62
CA THR A 78 16.87 -6.65 26.25
C THR A 78 15.34 -6.74 26.18
N THR A 79 14.71 -5.66 25.70
CA THR A 79 13.27 -5.58 25.44
C THR A 79 12.96 -5.68 23.95
N HIS A 80 13.87 -5.17 23.12
CA HIS A 80 13.77 -5.15 21.68
C HIS A 80 15.11 -5.47 21.03
N PHE A 81 15.08 -5.92 19.79
CA PHE A 81 16.22 -5.99 18.91
C PHE A 81 16.13 -4.88 17.86
N TYR A 82 17.23 -4.17 17.63
CA TYR A 82 17.39 -3.36 16.43
C TYR A 82 17.87 -4.27 15.30
N VAL A 83 17.05 -4.45 14.27
CA VAL A 83 17.28 -5.46 13.23
C VAL A 83 17.40 -4.81 11.86
N LYS A 84 18.37 -5.28 11.09
CA LYS A 84 18.57 -5.00 9.67
C LYS A 84 18.20 -6.23 8.85
N PHE A 85 17.06 -6.19 8.17
CA PHE A 85 16.64 -7.19 7.21
C PHE A 85 17.27 -6.96 5.84
N LYS A 86 17.65 -8.05 5.19
CA LYS A 86 18.32 -8.12 3.90
C LYS A 86 17.47 -8.91 2.90
N PRO A 87 16.31 -8.37 2.48
CA PRO A 87 15.46 -9.03 1.49
C PRO A 87 16.21 -9.11 0.15
N GLU A 88 16.30 -10.32 -0.42
CA GLU A 88 17.02 -10.57 -1.67
C GLU A 88 16.15 -10.28 -2.91
N ASN A 89 14.82 -10.26 -2.72
CA ASN A 89 13.83 -10.14 -3.78
C ASN A 89 12.46 -9.68 -3.21
N GLU A 90 11.48 -9.48 -4.08
CA GLU A 90 10.13 -9.06 -3.67
C GLU A 90 9.42 -10.09 -2.78
N ASP A 91 9.60 -11.39 -3.00
CA ASP A 91 8.95 -12.42 -2.16
C ASP A 91 9.41 -12.30 -0.70
N THR A 92 10.71 -12.12 -0.47
CA THR A 92 11.27 -11.89 0.88
C THR A 92 10.93 -10.50 1.44
N MET A 93 10.78 -9.47 0.59
CA MET A 93 10.24 -8.18 1.02
C MET A 93 8.78 -8.31 1.49
N ASP A 94 7.97 -9.09 0.77
CA ASP A 94 6.56 -9.28 1.10
C ASP A 94 6.37 -10.05 2.41
N LEU A 95 7.31 -10.93 2.81
CA LEU A 95 7.31 -11.55 4.13
C LEU A 95 7.33 -10.51 5.27
N LEU A 96 8.08 -9.41 5.12
CA LEU A 96 8.09 -8.31 6.09
C LEU A 96 6.74 -7.58 6.14
N LYS A 97 5.98 -7.60 5.04
CA LYS A 97 4.66 -6.96 4.93
C LYS A 97 3.49 -7.89 5.30
N GLN A 98 3.75 -9.16 5.63
CA GLN A 98 2.73 -10.09 6.13
C GLN A 98 2.32 -9.81 7.57
N ASP A 99 3.21 -9.21 8.36
CA ASP A 99 2.89 -8.77 9.72
C ASP A 99 2.52 -7.28 9.71
N SER A 100 1.23 -6.98 9.83
CA SER A 100 0.75 -5.60 9.86
C SER A 100 1.16 -4.81 11.12
N THR A 101 1.67 -5.50 12.15
CA THR A 101 2.15 -4.90 13.40
C THR A 101 3.63 -4.52 13.34
N LEU A 102 4.38 -5.09 12.38
CA LEU A 102 5.78 -4.74 12.14
C LEU A 102 5.87 -3.43 11.34
N VAL A 103 6.61 -2.46 11.86
CA VAL A 103 6.93 -1.22 11.15
C VAL A 103 8.38 -1.27 10.71
N VAL A 104 8.60 -1.20 9.41
CA VAL A 104 9.94 -1.21 8.80
C VAL A 104 10.23 0.09 8.05
N TYR A 105 11.50 0.49 8.10
CA TYR A 105 12.03 1.67 7.43
C TYR A 105 13.07 1.26 6.40
N ASN A 106 13.07 1.93 5.25
CA ASN A 106 14.08 1.68 4.21
C ASN A 106 15.42 2.36 4.52
N TYR A 107 15.64 2.80 5.77
CA TYR A 107 16.80 3.55 6.23
C TYR A 107 17.08 3.25 7.71
N PRO A 108 18.33 3.37 8.19
CA PRO A 108 18.71 3.13 9.58
C PRO A 108 18.07 4.11 10.56
N LEU A 109 17.66 3.61 11.72
CA LEU A 109 16.89 4.38 12.72
C LEU A 109 17.76 5.29 13.59
N ASP A 110 19.06 5.02 13.62
CA ASP A 110 20.13 5.67 14.38
C ASP A 110 21.02 6.55 13.50
N VAL A 111 20.46 7.09 12.41
CA VAL A 111 21.11 8.09 11.56
C VAL A 111 20.30 9.39 11.59
N ALA A 112 20.99 10.50 11.82
CA ALA A 112 20.46 11.83 11.58
C ALA A 112 20.67 12.19 10.11
N PHE A 113 19.57 12.33 9.37
CA PHE A 113 19.58 12.82 8.00
C PHE A 113 19.47 14.36 7.98
N PRO A 114 20.01 15.02 6.94
CA PRO A 114 19.85 16.45 6.75
C PRO A 114 18.37 16.86 6.73
N GLU A 115 18.08 18.07 7.18
CA GLU A 115 16.72 18.60 7.14
C GLU A 115 16.20 18.62 5.69
N GLY A 116 14.99 18.08 5.48
CA GLY A 116 14.37 18.02 4.16
C GLY A 116 14.88 16.89 3.24
N TYR A 117 15.78 16.02 3.72
CA TYR A 117 16.23 14.86 2.96
C TYR A 117 15.06 13.88 2.69
N ASP A 118 14.85 13.52 1.43
CA ASP A 118 13.85 12.50 1.05
C ASP A 118 14.40 11.11 1.38
N THR A 119 13.98 10.56 2.51
CA THR A 119 14.46 9.25 2.96
C THR A 119 13.99 8.11 2.06
N SER A 120 13.09 8.32 1.10
CA SER A 120 12.77 7.31 0.08
C SER A 120 13.88 7.14 -0.96
N SER A 121 14.77 8.11 -1.07
CA SER A 121 15.97 8.03 -1.92
C SER A 121 17.14 7.32 -1.23
N TYR A 122 17.06 7.08 0.09
CA TYR A 122 18.09 6.36 0.80
C TYR A 122 18.19 4.93 0.28
N ARG A 123 19.43 4.52 0.03
CA ARG A 123 19.77 3.18 -0.43
C ARG A 123 21.10 2.76 0.16
N ASP A 124 21.11 1.57 0.75
CA ASP A 124 22.36 0.96 1.20
C ASP A 124 23.30 0.73 0.00
N GLU A 125 24.59 0.98 0.23
CA GLU A 125 25.60 0.78 -0.79
C GLU A 125 25.73 -0.71 -1.17
N GLY A 126 26.06 -0.98 -2.43
CA GLY A 126 26.29 -2.33 -2.94
C GLY A 126 25.01 -3.11 -3.25
N ILE A 127 23.83 -2.51 -3.05
CA ILE A 127 22.55 -3.11 -3.45
C ILE A 127 22.26 -2.74 -4.91
N PRO A 128 22.16 -3.70 -5.85
CA PRO A 128 21.81 -3.43 -7.26
C PRO A 128 20.38 -2.87 -7.39
N ASP A 129 20.11 -1.92 -8.29
CA ASP A 129 18.79 -1.24 -8.44
C ASP A 129 17.58 -2.17 -8.64
N ASP A 130 17.84 -3.41 -9.08
CA ASP A 130 16.84 -4.46 -9.26
C ASP A 130 16.58 -5.31 -8.00
N GLN A 131 17.24 -4.99 -6.88
CA GLN A 131 17.04 -5.62 -5.56
C GLN A 131 16.40 -4.67 -4.55
N PRO A 132 15.56 -5.19 -3.63
CA PRO A 132 15.01 -4.39 -2.56
C PRO A 132 16.10 -3.86 -1.64
N GLY A 133 16.01 -2.60 -1.26
CA GLY A 133 16.87 -2.03 -0.22
C GLY A 133 16.62 -2.71 1.13
N PHE A 134 17.63 -2.67 1.99
CA PHE A 134 17.52 -3.20 3.34
C PHE A 134 16.42 -2.49 4.14
N GLN A 135 15.87 -3.22 5.11
CA GLN A 135 14.79 -2.74 5.96
C GLN A 135 15.22 -2.77 7.42
N TYR A 136 14.88 -1.73 8.16
CA TYR A 136 15.31 -1.51 9.53
C TYR A 136 14.09 -1.43 10.45
N ALA A 137 14.15 -2.13 11.57
CA ALA A 137 13.05 -2.17 12.53
C ALA A 137 13.56 -2.36 13.96
N ALA A 138 12.77 -1.90 14.93
CA ALA A 138 12.88 -2.30 16.32
C ALA A 138 11.80 -3.35 16.60
N ILE A 139 12.21 -4.52 17.09
CA ILE A 139 11.33 -5.69 17.22
C ILE A 139 11.33 -6.17 18.67
N PRO A 140 10.16 -6.28 19.33
CA PRO A 140 10.09 -6.83 20.69
C PRO A 140 10.68 -8.24 20.76
N VAL A 141 11.38 -8.58 21.84
CA VAL A 141 12.01 -9.91 22.00
C VAL A 141 11.02 -11.08 21.95
N ASN A 142 9.74 -10.83 22.22
CA ASN A 142 8.66 -11.81 22.17
C ASN A 142 7.87 -11.79 20.84
N HIS A 143 8.23 -10.92 19.91
CA HIS A 143 7.64 -10.87 18.58
C HIS A 143 8.31 -11.91 17.66
N PRO A 144 7.55 -12.72 16.91
CA PRO A 144 8.13 -13.67 15.97
C PRO A 144 9.00 -12.97 14.92
N MET A 145 10.25 -13.41 14.78
CA MET A 145 11.14 -12.85 13.76
C MET A 145 10.67 -13.27 12.36
N PRO A 146 10.53 -12.35 11.40
CA PRO A 146 10.27 -12.71 10.01
C PRO A 146 11.36 -13.63 9.44
N ASP A 147 10.96 -14.58 8.59
CA ASP A 147 11.87 -15.50 7.88
C ASP A 147 12.54 -14.81 6.68
N VAL A 148 13.30 -13.76 6.99
CA VAL A 148 14.10 -12.97 6.05
C VAL A 148 15.51 -12.91 6.60
N GLN A 149 16.52 -13.02 5.74
CA GLN A 149 17.91 -12.87 6.17
C GLN A 149 18.06 -11.56 6.93
N HIS A 150 18.66 -11.60 8.12
CA HIS A 150 18.75 -10.42 8.97
C HIS A 150 20.01 -10.41 9.82
N GLU A 151 20.29 -9.24 10.37
CA GLU A 151 21.38 -8.97 11.30
C GLU A 151 20.82 -8.18 12.48
N ILE A 152 21.11 -8.62 13.70
CA ILE A 152 20.81 -7.86 14.91
C ILE A 152 21.94 -6.84 15.08
N LEU A 153 21.61 -5.56 14.93
CA LEU A 153 22.54 -4.45 15.05
C LEU A 153 22.77 -4.04 16.51
N ALA A 154 21.75 -4.15 17.35
CA ALA A 154 21.85 -3.86 18.78
C ALA A 154 20.76 -4.55 19.60
N GLU A 155 21.09 -4.87 20.85
CA GLU A 155 20.11 -5.15 21.90
C GLU A 155 19.63 -3.83 22.49
N LEU A 156 18.31 -3.65 22.58
CA LEU A 156 17.69 -2.40 23.02
C LEU A 156 16.94 -2.59 24.35
N PHE A 157 17.02 -1.57 25.20
CA PHE A 157 16.12 -1.37 26.33
C PHE A 157 15.30 -0.10 26.10
N ILE A 158 13.99 -0.25 25.89
CA ILE A 158 13.05 0.86 25.62
C ILE A 158 12.07 0.95 26.79
N PRO A 159 12.36 1.73 27.84
CA PRO A 159 11.53 1.77 29.05
C PRO A 159 10.31 2.69 28.94
N ASP A 160 10.19 3.47 27.87
CA ASP A 160 9.21 4.54 27.67
C ASP A 160 8.29 4.29 26.45
N GLU A 161 8.14 3.04 26.02
CA GLU A 161 7.18 2.64 24.97
C GLU A 161 5.74 2.61 25.52
N ASP A 162 5.11 3.78 25.63
CA ASP A 162 3.74 3.90 26.10
C ASP A 162 2.71 3.77 24.96
N LYS A 163 1.94 2.68 24.93
CA LYS A 163 0.74 2.56 24.09
C LYS A 163 -0.52 2.93 24.86
N ILE A 164 -1.42 3.67 24.22
CA ILE A 164 -2.73 3.99 24.75
C ILE A 164 -3.63 2.77 24.49
N VAL A 165 -4.02 2.06 25.56
CA VAL A 165 -4.97 0.95 25.46
C VAL A 165 -6.38 1.51 25.28
N ASP A 166 -7.07 1.09 24.22
CA ASP A 166 -8.41 1.59 23.88
C ASP A 166 -9.39 1.47 25.05
N GLY A 167 -10.04 2.58 25.40
CA GLY A 167 -11.18 2.62 26.32
C GLY A 167 -10.87 2.89 27.79
N LYS A 168 -9.60 2.88 28.20
CA LYS A 168 -9.18 3.39 29.52
C LYS A 168 -8.07 4.41 29.30
N GLY A 169 -8.38 5.69 29.50
CA GLY A 169 -7.38 6.76 29.54
C GLY A 169 -6.42 6.65 30.73
N GLU A 170 -6.15 5.45 31.23
CA GLU A 170 -5.14 5.18 32.24
C GLU A 170 -3.78 5.33 31.55
N VAL A 171 -3.14 6.46 31.80
CA VAL A 171 -1.72 6.64 31.53
C VAL A 171 -0.99 5.58 32.37
N PRO A 172 -0.17 4.70 31.78
CA PRO A 172 0.66 3.77 32.55
C PRO A 172 1.43 4.56 33.61
N SER A 173 1.49 4.03 34.84
CA SER A 173 2.35 4.62 35.87
C SER A 173 3.79 4.67 35.33
N PRO A 174 4.58 5.72 35.65
CA PRO A 174 5.94 5.82 35.17
C PRO A 174 6.71 4.54 35.50
N VAL A 175 7.30 3.91 34.49
CA VAL A 175 8.11 2.71 34.69
C VAL A 175 9.29 3.10 35.58
N GLN A 176 9.43 2.40 36.71
CA GLN A 176 10.52 2.59 37.66
C GLN A 176 11.57 1.51 37.43
N ILE A 177 12.81 1.93 37.18
CA ILE A 177 14.00 1.10 37.04
C ILE A 177 14.80 1.23 38.33
N ASN A 178 14.43 0.42 39.32
CA ASN A 178 15.09 0.35 40.65
C ASN A 178 15.42 1.72 41.27
N GLY A 179 14.40 2.59 41.25
CA GLY A 179 14.39 3.92 41.86
C GLY A 179 14.96 5.04 40.99
N ILE A 180 15.06 4.80 39.67
CA ILE A 180 15.14 5.83 38.63
C ILE A 180 13.86 5.74 37.78
N SER A 181 13.28 6.85 37.36
CA SER A 181 12.23 6.84 36.34
C SER A 181 12.79 6.50 34.94
N ALA A 182 11.95 5.95 34.07
CA ALA A 182 12.29 5.76 32.65
C ALA A 182 12.79 7.05 32.00
N GLU A 183 12.16 8.18 32.30
CA GLU A 183 12.53 9.47 31.74
C GLU A 183 13.90 9.95 32.19
N GLU A 184 14.25 9.83 33.47
CA GLU A 184 15.59 10.19 33.97
C GLU A 184 16.68 9.33 33.33
N LEU A 185 16.42 8.03 33.18
CA LEU A 185 17.36 7.11 32.54
C LEU A 185 17.56 7.45 31.06
N VAL A 186 16.47 7.66 30.31
CA VAL A 186 16.50 8.00 28.87
C VAL A 186 17.19 9.35 28.66
N GLU A 187 16.86 10.38 29.44
CA GLU A 187 17.49 11.70 29.33
C GLU A 187 19.00 11.61 29.58
N HIS A 188 19.43 10.87 30.60
CA HIS A 188 20.84 10.73 30.90
C HIS A 188 21.59 9.92 29.83
N SER A 189 20.98 8.87 29.29
CA SER A 189 21.56 8.14 28.15
C SER A 189 21.68 9.01 26.89
N LEU A 190 20.67 9.83 26.59
CA LEU A 190 20.75 10.81 25.50
C LEU A 190 21.89 11.81 25.72
N LEU A 191 22.11 12.24 26.97
CA LEU A 191 23.22 13.15 27.30
C LEU A 191 24.58 12.49 27.08
N LEU A 192 24.79 11.28 27.61
CA LEU A 192 26.06 10.55 27.51
C LEU A 192 26.45 10.28 26.05
N THR A 193 25.46 9.98 25.20
CA THR A 193 25.65 9.72 23.78
C THR A 193 25.69 10.97 22.90
N GLY A 194 25.61 12.17 23.49
CA GLY A 194 25.64 13.44 22.77
C GLY A 194 24.39 13.75 21.95
N ASN A 195 23.27 13.08 22.22
CA ASN A 195 22.02 13.17 21.47
C ASN A 195 20.92 13.98 22.19
N LEU A 196 21.23 14.59 23.34
CA LEU A 196 20.30 15.41 24.09
C LEU A 196 20.36 16.87 23.63
N GLU A 197 19.37 17.29 22.86
CA GLU A 197 19.24 18.70 22.47
C GLU A 197 18.95 19.60 23.68
N PRO A 198 19.45 20.84 23.72
CA PRO A 198 19.23 21.75 24.86
C PRO A 198 17.75 21.94 25.22
N GLU A 199 16.88 22.04 24.22
CA GLU A 199 15.43 22.18 24.39
C GLU A 199 14.72 20.88 24.78
N GLU A 200 15.39 19.73 24.76
CA GLU A 200 14.87 18.41 25.12
C GLU A 200 15.13 18.02 26.59
N ARG A 201 15.88 18.83 27.34
CA ARG A 201 16.19 18.63 28.77
C ARG A 201 14.95 18.67 29.67
N GLY A 202 15.02 18.01 30.83
CA GLY A 202 13.95 18.00 31.84
C GLY A 202 12.77 17.09 31.48
N LEU A 203 13.05 15.97 30.81
CA LEU A 203 12.11 14.98 30.29
C LEU A 203 11.08 14.52 31.33
N ALA A 204 11.53 14.28 32.56
CA ALA A 204 10.67 13.84 33.66
C ALA A 204 9.55 14.85 34.02
N SER A 205 9.79 16.15 33.80
CA SER A 205 8.82 17.22 34.12
C SER A 205 7.96 17.65 32.93
N ARG A 206 8.32 17.26 31.70
CA ARG A 206 7.54 17.58 30.50
C ARG A 206 6.20 16.89 30.52
N SER A 207 5.20 17.44 29.83
CA SER A 207 3.94 16.73 29.60
C SER A 207 4.06 15.76 28.43
N LYS A 208 3.38 14.60 28.51
CA LYS A 208 3.20 13.71 27.36
C LYS A 208 2.24 14.37 26.36
N TRP A 209 2.49 14.18 25.08
CA TRP A 209 1.63 14.63 23.99
C TRP A 209 1.37 13.48 23.01
N ARG A 210 0.17 13.45 22.44
CA ARG A 210 -0.26 12.42 21.49
C ARG A 210 -0.10 12.94 20.06
N PRO A 211 0.67 12.27 19.20
CA PRO A 211 0.73 12.61 17.78
C PRO A 211 -0.66 12.53 17.13
N ALA A 212 -1.06 13.60 16.47
CA ALA A 212 -2.35 13.71 15.80
C ALA A 212 -2.27 14.71 14.66
N GLY A 213 -3.36 14.88 13.93
CA GLY A 213 -3.49 15.91 12.90
C GLY A 213 -4.54 15.57 11.87
N ARG A 214 -4.40 16.16 10.68
CA ARG A 214 -5.35 16.04 9.60
C ARG A 214 -4.67 15.87 8.24
N ILE A 215 -4.94 14.78 7.53
CA ILE A 215 -4.47 14.52 6.16
C ILE A 215 -5.65 14.60 5.19
N THR A 216 -5.60 15.55 4.26
CA THR A 216 -6.68 15.84 3.31
C THR A 216 -6.15 16.03 1.88
N MET A 217 -7.06 15.95 0.92
CA MET A 217 -6.80 16.29 -0.48
C MET A 217 -7.94 17.12 -1.06
N GLN A 218 -7.63 17.89 -2.10
CA GLN A 218 -8.64 18.57 -2.92
C GLN A 218 -9.14 17.64 -4.03
N ASP A 219 -10.46 17.47 -4.08
CA ASP A 219 -11.19 16.75 -5.11
C ASP A 219 -11.99 17.72 -5.99
N ASP A 220 -12.07 17.44 -7.29
CA ASP A 220 -12.73 18.31 -8.27
C ASP A 220 -14.24 18.45 -8.05
N LEU A 221 -14.90 17.44 -7.48
CA LEU A 221 -16.36 17.39 -7.30
C LEU A 221 -16.78 17.42 -5.83
N LEU A 222 -15.99 16.82 -4.93
CA LEU A 222 -16.31 16.67 -3.52
C LEU A 222 -15.71 17.77 -2.63
N GLY A 223 -14.86 18.64 -3.19
CA GLY A 223 -14.16 19.66 -2.42
C GLY A 223 -13.02 19.06 -1.59
N THR A 224 -12.81 19.55 -0.38
CA THR A 224 -11.78 19.02 0.53
C THR A 224 -12.27 17.78 1.25
N ILE A 225 -11.55 16.67 1.12
CA ILE A 225 -11.89 15.37 1.68
C ILE A 225 -10.71 14.72 2.40
N GLY A 226 -10.97 13.82 3.35
CA GLY A 226 -9.95 13.04 4.04
C GLY A 226 -9.37 11.92 3.17
N VAL A 227 -8.09 11.62 3.35
CA VAL A 227 -7.44 10.42 2.77
C VAL A 227 -7.71 9.22 3.68
N GLU A 228 -8.98 8.86 3.79
CA GLU A 228 -9.47 7.85 4.74
C GLU A 228 -8.73 6.52 4.62
N GLY A 229 -8.32 5.97 5.76
CA GLY A 229 -7.63 4.70 5.89
C GLY A 229 -6.10 4.80 5.77
N LEU A 230 -5.54 5.96 5.45
CA LEU A 230 -4.08 6.15 5.40
C LEU A 230 -3.47 5.97 6.80
N LYS A 231 -2.38 5.19 6.88
CA LYS A 231 -1.63 4.97 8.12
C LYS A 231 -0.55 6.05 8.25
N VAL A 232 -0.64 6.86 9.30
CA VAL A 232 0.36 7.85 9.68
C VAL A 232 1.24 7.28 10.78
N GLU A 233 2.54 7.45 10.64
CA GLU A 233 3.57 6.98 11.57
C GLU A 233 4.23 8.19 12.24
N ALA A 234 4.41 8.12 13.56
CA ALA A 234 5.18 9.08 14.33
C ALA A 234 6.30 8.32 15.06
N ARG A 235 7.54 8.55 14.64
CA ARG A 235 8.72 7.83 15.13
C ARG A 235 9.64 8.73 15.93
N ARG A 236 10.12 8.24 17.08
CA ARG A 236 11.30 8.78 17.75
C ARG A 236 12.24 7.63 18.08
N TRP A 237 13.47 7.69 17.56
CA TRP A 237 14.45 6.61 17.68
C TRP A 237 13.85 5.26 17.24
N PHE A 238 13.69 4.33 18.18
CA PHE A 238 13.23 2.95 17.97
C PHE A 238 11.74 2.77 18.32
N THR A 239 11.05 3.83 18.74
CA THR A 239 9.62 3.79 19.07
C THR A 239 8.81 4.43 17.95
N THR A 240 7.82 3.72 17.44
CA THR A 240 6.84 4.22 16.46
C THR A 240 5.43 4.05 16.97
N HIS A 241 4.65 5.13 16.92
CA HIS A 241 3.20 5.11 17.13
C HIS A 241 2.47 5.36 15.81
N VAL A 242 1.33 4.68 15.63
CA VAL A 242 0.58 4.68 14.36
C VAL A 242 -0.85 5.17 14.55
N GLY A 243 -1.36 5.91 13.58
CA GLY A 243 -2.75 6.38 13.56
C GLY A 243 -3.37 6.25 12.18
N PHE A 244 -4.68 6.03 12.11
CA PHE A 244 -5.40 5.92 10.83
C PHE A 244 -6.26 7.16 10.58
N VAL A 245 -6.17 7.68 9.36
CA VAL A 245 -6.95 8.83 8.90
C VAL A 245 -8.43 8.42 8.75
N ASN A 246 -9.35 9.19 9.32
CA ASN A 246 -10.78 8.98 9.18
C ASN A 246 -11.36 9.70 7.94
N SER A 247 -12.67 9.56 7.69
CA SER A 247 -13.35 10.16 6.53
C SER A 247 -13.28 11.70 6.46
N ALA A 248 -13.18 12.37 7.61
CA ALA A 248 -13.02 13.82 7.71
C ALA A 248 -11.54 14.28 7.62
N GLY A 249 -10.60 13.34 7.54
CA GLY A 249 -9.17 13.55 7.41
C GLY A 249 -8.40 13.53 8.72
N TYR A 250 -9.03 13.37 9.88
CA TYR A 250 -8.33 13.39 11.16
C TYR A 250 -7.68 12.05 11.49
N TYR A 251 -6.53 12.07 12.15
CA TYR A 251 -5.88 10.90 12.73
C TYR A 251 -5.35 11.21 14.14
N SER A 252 -5.15 10.16 14.93
CA SER A 252 -4.45 10.21 16.21
C SER A 252 -3.72 8.90 16.41
N CYS A 253 -2.43 8.96 16.74
CA CYS A 253 -1.58 7.77 16.87
C CYS A 253 -1.84 7.03 18.19
N ASP A 254 -1.51 5.76 18.27
CA ASP A 254 -1.77 4.86 19.39
C ASP A 254 -0.85 5.00 20.61
N GLY A 255 -0.08 6.09 20.72
CA GLY A 255 0.81 6.34 21.86
C GLY A 255 1.20 7.80 22.02
N THR A 256 2.13 8.07 22.93
CA THR A 256 2.53 9.44 23.29
C THR A 256 4.03 9.61 23.36
N PHE A 257 4.51 10.81 23.09
CA PHE A 257 5.90 11.20 23.31
C PHE A 257 5.98 12.35 24.30
N ARG A 258 7.17 12.61 24.84
CA ARG A 258 7.49 13.83 25.60
C ARG A 258 8.35 14.82 24.81
N ASN A 259 9.13 14.29 23.86
CA ASN A 259 9.97 15.04 22.93
C ASN A 259 9.40 14.99 21.51
N PRO A 260 9.89 15.84 20.59
CA PRO A 260 9.50 15.82 19.18
C PRO A 260 9.69 14.44 18.54
N ALA A 261 8.77 14.09 17.63
CA ALA A 261 8.80 12.87 16.82
C ALA A 261 8.77 13.20 15.32
N ASN A 262 9.37 12.33 14.52
CA ASN A 262 9.36 12.40 13.06
C ASN A 262 8.06 11.82 12.53
N TYR A 263 7.30 12.61 11.80
CA TYR A 263 6.11 12.13 11.13
C TYR A 263 6.41 11.56 9.74
N SER A 264 5.64 10.58 9.30
CA SER A 264 5.62 10.13 7.90
C SER A 264 4.35 9.35 7.59
N TYR A 265 4.12 9.06 6.31
CA TYR A 265 3.18 8.02 5.90
C TYR A 265 3.58 7.43 4.55
N LYS A 266 3.12 6.20 4.31
CA LYS A 266 3.24 5.48 3.04
C LYS A 266 1.85 5.23 2.47
N TYR A 267 1.71 5.30 1.15
CA TYR A 267 0.46 4.96 0.46
C TYR A 267 0.31 3.44 0.32
N GLU A 268 0.14 2.77 1.45
CA GLU A 268 -0.07 1.32 1.51
C GLU A 268 -0.98 0.94 2.67
N ARG A 269 -1.58 -0.26 2.56
CA ARG A 269 -2.29 -0.98 3.62
C ARG A 269 -2.03 -2.47 3.44
N TYR A 270 -2.48 -3.29 4.39
CA TYR A 270 -2.20 -4.73 4.41
C TYR A 270 -2.34 -5.41 3.04
N ASP A 271 -3.43 -5.17 2.32
CA ASP A 271 -3.73 -5.79 1.03
C ASP A 271 -3.10 -5.11 -0.20
N PHE A 272 -2.68 -3.85 -0.13
CA PHE A 272 -2.18 -3.13 -1.32
C PHE A 272 -1.11 -2.06 -1.04
N GLU A 273 -0.28 -1.79 -2.04
CA GLU A 273 0.76 -0.76 -2.03
C GLU A 273 0.69 0.08 -3.31
N ILE A 274 0.88 1.41 -3.17
CA ILE A 274 1.05 2.32 -4.30
C ILE A 274 2.54 2.61 -4.50
N ARG A 275 3.04 2.42 -5.72
CA ARG A 275 4.43 2.67 -6.12
C ARG A 275 4.54 3.92 -6.98
N LYS A 276 5.60 4.71 -6.76
CA LYS A 276 5.92 5.91 -7.56
C LYS A 276 6.83 5.64 -8.75
N GLY A 277 7.47 4.48 -8.83
CA GLY A 277 8.46 4.16 -9.86
C GLY A 277 8.54 2.68 -10.20
N TRP A 278 9.64 2.29 -10.85
CA TRP A 278 10.04 0.89 -10.97
C TRP A 278 10.45 0.33 -9.59
N LEU A 279 10.43 -1.00 -9.44
CA LEU A 279 10.68 -1.85 -8.24
C LEU A 279 10.98 -1.17 -6.88
N PHE A 280 10.33 -1.65 -5.81
CA PHE A 280 10.61 -1.26 -4.40
C PHE A 280 10.45 0.23 -4.03
N SER A 281 9.65 0.98 -4.81
CA SER A 281 9.47 2.43 -4.66
C SER A 281 8.08 2.81 -4.13
N THR A 282 7.76 2.42 -2.89
CA THR A 282 6.49 2.82 -2.26
C THR A 282 6.35 4.34 -2.25
N ALA A 283 5.21 4.85 -2.72
CA ALA A 283 4.89 6.27 -2.62
C ALA A 283 4.72 6.66 -1.14
N LYS A 284 5.44 7.68 -0.69
CA LYS A 284 5.46 8.10 0.72
C LYS A 284 5.63 9.62 0.85
N LEU A 285 5.35 10.17 2.03
CA LEU A 285 5.73 11.53 2.41
C LEU A 285 6.42 11.49 3.77
N ASP A 286 7.62 12.05 3.83
CA ASP A 286 8.31 12.34 5.09
C ASP A 286 7.85 13.71 5.60
N GLY A 287 7.43 13.74 6.86
CA GLY A 287 6.97 14.91 7.58
C GLY A 287 8.04 15.52 8.49
N PRO A 288 7.69 16.58 9.22
CA PRO A 288 8.63 17.25 10.12
C PRO A 288 8.92 16.44 11.39
N LYS A 289 10.08 16.68 12.00
CA LYS A 289 10.35 16.37 13.41
C LYS A 289 9.72 17.47 14.28
N LYS A 290 8.64 17.17 15.02
CA LYS A 290 7.98 18.20 15.85
C LYS A 290 7.19 17.63 17.02
N THR A 291 6.83 18.54 17.93
CA THR A 291 5.78 18.34 18.93
C THR A 291 4.46 18.90 18.41
N GLY A 292 3.36 18.18 18.65
CA GLY A 292 2.01 18.60 18.28
C GLY A 292 1.60 18.21 16.86
N ASN A 293 0.44 18.70 16.42
CA ASN A 293 -0.23 18.16 15.25
C ASN A 293 0.57 18.32 13.94
N TRP A 294 0.49 17.32 13.07
CA TRP A 294 0.93 17.43 11.68
C TRP A 294 -0.27 17.33 10.72
N ASP A 295 -0.58 18.48 10.13
CA ASP A 295 -1.67 18.64 9.17
C ASP A 295 -1.09 18.77 7.75
N VAL A 296 -1.67 18.03 6.81
CA VAL A 296 -1.27 18.02 5.40
C VAL A 296 -2.51 18.17 4.51
N HIS A 297 -2.42 19.08 3.54
CA HIS A 297 -3.42 19.23 2.49
C HIS A 297 -2.77 19.09 1.11
N HIS A 298 -3.22 18.11 0.33
CA HIS A 298 -2.77 17.91 -1.04
C HIS A 298 -3.69 18.66 -2.02
N GLY A 299 -3.18 19.76 -2.59
CA GLY A 299 -3.84 20.48 -3.67
C GLY A 299 -3.93 19.64 -4.97
N THR A 300 -4.76 20.08 -5.90
CA THR A 300 -5.07 19.35 -7.15
C THR A 300 -3.87 19.07 -8.05
N THR A 301 -2.81 19.89 -7.98
CA THR A 301 -1.57 19.75 -8.76
C THR A 301 -0.50 18.91 -8.08
N SER A 302 -0.70 18.53 -6.81
CA SER A 302 0.25 17.71 -6.07
C SER A 302 0.23 16.28 -6.58
N ILE A 303 1.40 15.67 -6.80
CA ILE A 303 1.48 14.24 -7.09
C ILE A 303 0.90 13.39 -5.95
N HIS A 304 0.94 13.89 -4.71
CA HIS A 304 0.29 13.24 -3.57
C HIS A 304 -1.23 13.27 -3.66
N SER A 305 -1.84 14.21 -4.40
CA SER A 305 -3.28 14.17 -4.70
C SER A 305 -3.62 13.01 -5.62
N PHE A 306 -2.76 12.72 -6.60
CA PHE A 306 -2.89 11.54 -7.47
C PHE A 306 -2.74 10.24 -6.66
N TYR A 307 -1.68 10.10 -5.86
CA TYR A 307 -1.50 8.94 -4.98
C TYR A 307 -2.65 8.76 -3.98
N SER A 308 -3.13 9.86 -3.38
CA SER A 308 -4.28 9.83 -2.47
C SER A 308 -5.55 9.36 -3.17
N THR A 309 -5.76 9.73 -4.44
CA THR A 309 -6.93 9.29 -5.21
C THR A 309 -6.91 7.79 -5.48
N ILE A 310 -5.78 7.28 -5.96
CA ILE A 310 -5.56 5.83 -6.19
C ILE A 310 -5.73 5.08 -4.86
N PHE A 311 -5.17 5.61 -3.77
CA PHE A 311 -5.29 5.04 -2.43
C PHE A 311 -6.73 4.96 -1.98
N ARG A 312 -7.52 6.02 -2.14
CA ARG A 312 -8.93 6.05 -1.76
C ARG A 312 -9.77 5.05 -2.56
N ALA A 313 -9.48 4.86 -3.84
CA ALA A 313 -10.16 3.86 -4.68
C ALA A 313 -9.81 2.43 -4.22
N ALA A 314 -8.52 2.13 -4.01
CA ALA A 314 -8.08 0.86 -3.47
C ALA A 314 -8.66 0.60 -2.06
N HIS A 315 -8.62 1.59 -1.16
CA HIS A 315 -9.17 1.48 0.19
C HIS A 315 -10.68 1.20 0.17
N HIS A 316 -11.44 1.82 -0.73
CA HIS A 316 -12.86 1.50 -0.91
C HIS A 316 -13.03 0.04 -1.33
N TYR A 317 -12.33 -0.40 -2.38
CA TYR A 317 -12.51 -1.74 -2.92
C TYR A 317 -11.96 -2.84 -2.00
N TYR A 318 -11.00 -2.56 -1.13
CA TYR A 318 -10.50 -3.55 -0.16
C TYR A 318 -11.26 -3.56 1.17
N TYR A 319 -11.64 -2.40 1.71
CA TYR A 319 -12.02 -2.29 3.13
C TYR A 319 -13.39 -1.67 3.40
N LYS A 320 -14.07 -1.08 2.41
CA LYS A 320 -15.40 -0.47 2.62
C LYS A 320 -16.53 -1.33 2.03
N ASN A 321 -17.78 -0.90 2.17
CA ASN A 321 -18.90 -1.55 1.48
C ASN A 321 -18.66 -1.56 -0.04
N ILE A 322 -18.85 -2.71 -0.69
CA ILE A 322 -18.66 -2.90 -2.14
C ILE A 322 -19.80 -3.66 -2.78
N LEU A 323 -21.02 -3.52 -2.24
CA LEU A 323 -22.23 -4.14 -2.81
C LEU A 323 -22.16 -5.68 -2.85
N GLY A 324 -21.39 -6.27 -1.92
CA GLY A 324 -21.19 -7.71 -1.82
C GLY A 324 -20.20 -8.32 -2.83
N LEU A 325 -19.56 -7.52 -3.68
CA LEU A 325 -18.56 -7.99 -4.64
C LEU A 325 -17.39 -8.73 -3.97
N ARG A 326 -16.67 -9.55 -4.74
CA ARG A 326 -15.39 -10.12 -4.29
C ARG A 326 -14.30 -9.06 -4.31
N ARG A 327 -13.45 -9.11 -3.29
CA ARG A 327 -12.27 -8.25 -3.18
C ARG A 327 -11.23 -8.64 -4.24
N PRO A 328 -10.40 -7.68 -4.68
CA PRO A 328 -9.21 -8.01 -5.46
C PRO A 328 -8.24 -8.91 -4.64
N PRO A 329 -7.18 -9.47 -5.25
CA PRO A 329 -6.24 -10.36 -4.56
C PRO A 329 -5.72 -9.76 -3.24
N GLN A 330 -6.00 -10.46 -2.14
CA GLN A 330 -5.63 -10.04 -0.80
C GLN A 330 -4.27 -10.60 -0.38
N ASN A 331 -3.57 -9.88 0.49
CA ASN A 331 -2.31 -10.30 1.08
C ASN A 331 -2.54 -11.47 2.06
N GLY A 332 -1.50 -12.25 2.34
CA GLY A 332 -1.56 -13.34 3.31
C GLY A 332 -0.33 -14.23 3.29
N PHE A 333 -0.31 -15.27 4.13
CA PHE A 333 0.87 -16.11 4.31
C PHE A 333 1.44 -16.72 3.00
N TRP A 334 0.56 -17.06 2.05
CA TRP A 334 0.92 -17.58 0.73
C TRP A 334 0.58 -16.63 -0.43
N LYS A 335 0.30 -15.35 -0.12
CA LYS A 335 -0.18 -14.37 -1.11
C LYS A 335 0.50 -13.04 -0.87
N THR A 336 1.04 -12.45 -1.92
CA THR A 336 1.67 -11.14 -1.84
C THR A 336 0.65 -10.00 -1.91
N GLN A 337 1.03 -8.86 -1.32
CA GLN A 337 0.29 -7.61 -1.37
C GLN A 337 0.14 -7.13 -2.83
N LEU A 338 -1.04 -6.63 -3.21
CA LEU A 338 -1.26 -6.11 -4.57
C LEU A 338 -0.48 -4.79 -4.78
N LYS A 339 0.34 -4.73 -5.83
CA LYS A 339 1.11 -3.53 -6.16
C LYS A 339 0.45 -2.73 -7.30
N ILE A 340 0.21 -1.45 -7.06
CA ILE A 340 -0.36 -0.49 -8.01
C ILE A 340 0.71 0.56 -8.32
N LYS A 341 1.15 0.66 -9.56
CA LYS A 341 2.13 1.67 -10.00
C LYS A 341 1.41 2.92 -10.47
N ALA A 342 1.68 4.04 -9.81
CA ALA A 342 1.21 5.35 -10.19
C ALA A 342 2.30 6.04 -11.03
N ILE A 343 2.03 6.22 -12.32
CA ILE A 343 3.00 6.74 -13.29
C ILE A 343 2.72 8.22 -13.51
N ASN A 344 3.73 9.04 -13.21
CA ASN A 344 3.64 10.50 -13.33
C ASN A 344 3.88 10.97 -14.78
N GLU A 345 3.17 10.39 -15.73
CA GLU A 345 3.32 10.66 -17.16
C GLU A 345 1.96 10.76 -17.84
N VAL A 346 1.89 11.60 -18.87
CA VAL A 346 0.74 11.70 -19.75
C VAL A 346 0.79 10.54 -20.75
N ASN A 347 -0.32 9.80 -20.85
CA ASN A 347 -0.51 8.70 -21.78
C ASN A 347 -1.80 8.95 -22.58
N THR A 348 -1.70 8.91 -23.91
CA THR A 348 -2.82 9.18 -24.83
C THR A 348 -3.66 7.95 -25.15
N ASP A 349 -3.16 6.75 -24.83
CA ASP A 349 -3.75 5.48 -25.27
C ASP A 349 -4.64 4.86 -24.20
N PHE A 350 -4.31 5.06 -22.91
CA PHE A 350 -5.08 4.55 -21.76
C PHE A 350 -4.74 5.30 -20.45
N ASP A 351 -5.74 5.44 -19.57
CA ASP A 351 -5.57 6.02 -18.23
C ASP A 351 -5.05 5.00 -17.19
N GLY A 352 -5.18 3.71 -17.49
CA GLY A 352 -4.77 2.61 -16.63
C GLY A 352 -4.70 1.29 -17.40
N ASN A 353 -3.99 0.31 -16.84
CA ASN A 353 -3.92 -1.04 -17.40
C ASN A 353 -3.54 -2.07 -16.33
N ALA A 354 -4.41 -3.05 -16.13
CA ALA A 354 -4.17 -4.27 -15.37
C ALA A 354 -3.68 -5.40 -16.30
N ASN A 355 -2.50 -5.94 -16.01
CA ASN A 355 -2.00 -7.11 -16.69
C ASN A 355 -1.53 -8.16 -15.67
N PRO A 356 -2.32 -9.23 -15.43
CA PRO A 356 -1.94 -10.31 -14.53
C PRO A 356 -0.65 -11.02 -14.90
N ALA A 357 -0.27 -11.05 -16.18
CA ALA A 357 0.97 -11.67 -16.63
C ALA A 357 2.23 -10.87 -16.21
N ARG A 358 2.08 -9.60 -15.80
CA ARG A 358 3.16 -8.82 -15.18
C ARG A 358 3.56 -9.38 -13.81
N ARG A 359 2.75 -10.26 -13.21
CA ARG A 359 3.10 -11.04 -12.02
C ARG A 359 3.98 -12.23 -12.41
N PHE A 360 5.14 -11.97 -13.02
CA PHE A 360 6.18 -12.99 -13.06
C PHE A 360 6.83 -13.05 -11.68
N LEU A 361 6.57 -14.13 -10.93
CA LEU A 361 7.16 -14.39 -9.60
C LEU A 361 6.92 -13.27 -8.56
N GLY A 362 5.76 -12.63 -8.55
CA GLY A 362 5.44 -11.58 -7.54
C GLY A 362 6.05 -10.20 -7.79
N LEU A 363 6.96 -10.06 -8.75
CA LEU A 363 7.84 -8.89 -8.91
C LEU A 363 7.25 -7.66 -9.64
N GLY A 364 6.11 -7.80 -10.34
CA GLY A 364 5.55 -6.71 -11.16
C GLY A 364 4.35 -5.99 -10.54
N SER A 365 4.20 -4.70 -10.86
CA SER A 365 2.96 -3.95 -10.60
C SER A 365 1.82 -4.46 -11.48
N HIS A 366 0.84 -5.12 -10.85
CA HIS A 366 -0.32 -5.68 -11.53
C HIS A 366 -1.11 -4.62 -12.30
N ILE A 367 -1.18 -3.41 -11.72
CA ILE A 367 -1.95 -2.29 -12.21
C ILE A 367 -1.01 -1.11 -12.41
N HIS A 368 -1.06 -0.50 -13.58
CA HIS A 368 -0.47 0.81 -13.83
C HIS A 368 -1.59 1.83 -13.98
N ILE A 369 -1.46 2.99 -13.35
CA ILE A 369 -2.35 4.14 -13.51
C ILE A 369 -1.52 5.32 -14.02
N TYR A 370 -1.99 5.98 -15.07
CA TYR A 370 -1.33 7.10 -15.76
C TYR A 370 -2.13 8.39 -15.56
N ASN A 371 -1.70 9.46 -16.24
CA ASN A 371 -2.47 10.70 -16.38
C ASN A 371 -2.78 11.40 -15.05
N PRO A 372 -1.76 11.80 -14.26
CA PRO A 372 -1.93 12.48 -12.98
C PRO A 372 -2.73 13.80 -13.08
N GLN A 373 -2.80 14.39 -14.27
CA GLN A 373 -3.57 15.58 -14.61
C GLN A 373 -5.08 15.34 -14.72
N ASN A 374 -5.53 14.09 -14.80
CA ASN A 374 -6.95 13.78 -14.87
C ASN A 374 -7.67 14.24 -13.60
N LYS A 375 -8.98 14.49 -13.74
CA LYS A 375 -9.83 14.79 -12.59
C LYS A 375 -9.82 13.61 -11.63
N ARG A 376 -9.96 13.88 -10.34
CA ARG A 376 -9.85 12.87 -9.29
C ARG A 376 -10.90 11.78 -9.42
N PHE A 377 -12.14 12.11 -9.82
CA PHE A 377 -13.16 11.09 -10.05
C PHE A 377 -12.83 10.16 -11.24
N ASP A 378 -12.17 10.66 -12.29
CA ASP A 378 -11.74 9.82 -13.42
C ASP A 378 -10.62 8.86 -12.98
N THR A 379 -9.61 9.37 -12.27
CA THR A 379 -8.54 8.54 -11.70
C THR A 379 -9.10 7.48 -10.73
N TYR A 380 -10.08 7.88 -9.91
CA TYR A 380 -10.75 7.00 -8.97
C TYR A 380 -11.46 5.86 -9.71
N ALA A 381 -12.26 6.20 -10.73
CA ALA A 381 -12.99 5.25 -11.54
C ALA A 381 -12.05 4.26 -12.25
N THR A 382 -11.02 4.77 -12.94
CA THR A 382 -10.00 3.94 -13.60
C THR A 382 -9.33 2.98 -12.61
N THR A 383 -8.98 3.46 -11.41
CA THR A 383 -8.38 2.58 -10.39
C THR A 383 -9.34 1.45 -9.98
N ILE A 384 -10.63 1.73 -9.83
CA ILE A 384 -11.65 0.70 -9.57
C ILE A 384 -11.77 -0.28 -10.74
N HIS A 385 -11.75 0.20 -11.99
CA HIS A 385 -11.81 -0.63 -13.21
C HIS A 385 -10.65 -1.64 -13.24
N GLU A 386 -9.43 -1.18 -13.00
CA GLU A 386 -8.26 -2.06 -13.00
C GLU A 386 -8.26 -3.04 -11.82
N LEU A 387 -8.75 -2.62 -10.65
CA LEU A 387 -8.94 -3.53 -9.52
C LEU A 387 -10.04 -4.58 -9.78
N ALA A 388 -11.03 -4.25 -10.61
CA ALA A 388 -12.07 -5.20 -11.01
C ALA A 388 -11.52 -6.27 -11.95
N HIS A 389 -10.57 -5.92 -12.84
CA HIS A 389 -9.79 -6.90 -13.60
C HIS A 389 -8.98 -7.82 -12.68
N ALA A 390 -8.32 -7.26 -11.67
CA ALA A 390 -7.57 -8.04 -10.68
C ALA A 390 -8.47 -9.02 -9.91
N SER A 391 -9.64 -8.55 -9.46
CA SER A 391 -10.66 -9.38 -8.81
C SER A 391 -11.13 -10.49 -9.75
N HIS A 392 -11.43 -10.18 -11.01
CA HIS A 392 -11.87 -11.16 -12.02
C HIS A 392 -10.80 -12.23 -12.31
N TRP A 393 -9.54 -11.83 -12.38
CA TRP A 393 -8.44 -12.78 -12.45
C TRP A 393 -8.42 -13.72 -11.24
N SER A 394 -8.66 -13.22 -10.02
CA SER A 394 -8.70 -14.07 -8.82
C SER A 394 -9.89 -15.03 -8.77
N MET A 395 -10.98 -14.71 -9.46
CA MET A 395 -12.21 -15.53 -9.54
C MET A 395 -12.11 -16.71 -10.50
N SER A 396 -11.12 -16.69 -11.38
CA SER A 396 -10.92 -17.70 -12.43
C SER A 396 -9.58 -18.40 -12.22
N SER A 397 -9.42 -19.64 -12.67
CA SER A 397 -8.04 -20.17 -12.79
C SER A 397 -7.28 -19.21 -13.72
N GLY A 398 -6.03 -18.84 -13.40
CA GLY A 398 -5.33 -17.80 -14.16
C GLY A 398 -5.32 -18.01 -15.68
N SER A 399 -5.32 -19.28 -16.14
CA SER A 399 -5.46 -19.66 -17.55
C SER A 399 -6.85 -19.41 -18.14
N ASN A 400 -7.91 -19.48 -17.33
CA ASN A 400 -9.26 -19.11 -17.75
C ASN A 400 -9.36 -17.61 -18.00
N PHE A 401 -8.88 -16.77 -17.08
CA PHE A 401 -8.86 -15.31 -17.27
C PHE A 401 -8.12 -14.91 -18.55
N THR A 402 -6.91 -15.43 -18.78
CA THR A 402 -6.13 -15.10 -19.97
C THR A 402 -6.91 -15.35 -21.25
N ASN A 403 -7.62 -16.49 -21.32
CA ASN A 403 -8.42 -16.90 -22.47
C ASN A 403 -9.84 -16.29 -22.51
N THR A 404 -10.24 -15.49 -21.53
CA THR A 404 -11.55 -14.81 -21.54
C THR A 404 -11.58 -13.71 -22.60
N GLU A 405 -12.69 -13.63 -23.34
CA GLU A 405 -12.94 -12.64 -24.39
C GLU A 405 -12.85 -11.21 -23.84
N LYS A 406 -12.30 -10.28 -24.64
CA LYS A 406 -12.13 -8.87 -24.24
C LYS A 406 -13.45 -8.22 -23.83
N ILE A 407 -14.53 -8.50 -24.57
CA ILE A 407 -15.87 -7.98 -24.25
C ILE A 407 -16.34 -8.40 -22.85
N VAL A 408 -16.03 -9.62 -22.40
CA VAL A 408 -16.38 -10.09 -21.06
C VAL A 408 -15.55 -9.35 -20.00
N LYS A 409 -14.22 -9.29 -20.17
CA LYS A 409 -13.30 -8.63 -19.23
C LYS A 409 -13.68 -7.16 -19.04
N GLU A 410 -13.75 -6.40 -20.13
CA GLU A 410 -13.94 -4.96 -20.09
C GLU A 410 -15.36 -4.57 -19.68
N SER A 411 -16.38 -5.33 -20.08
CA SER A 411 -17.77 -5.06 -19.66
C SER A 411 -17.96 -5.31 -18.17
N TRP A 412 -17.34 -6.36 -17.62
CA TRP A 412 -17.36 -6.61 -16.18
C TRP A 412 -16.69 -5.47 -15.41
N ALA A 413 -15.46 -5.13 -15.77
CA ALA A 413 -14.70 -4.09 -15.10
C ALA A 413 -15.41 -2.73 -15.17
N ARG A 414 -16.00 -2.39 -16.32
CA ARG A 414 -16.79 -1.17 -16.52
C ARG A 414 -18.05 -1.12 -15.64
N GLY A 415 -18.70 -2.26 -15.43
CA GLY A 415 -19.84 -2.38 -14.53
C GLY A 415 -19.48 -2.13 -13.06
N VAL A 416 -18.34 -2.67 -12.61
CA VAL A 416 -17.80 -2.46 -11.26
C VAL A 416 -17.33 -1.01 -11.07
N GLU A 417 -16.58 -0.47 -12.05
CA GLU A 417 -16.16 0.94 -12.12
C GLU A 417 -17.34 1.84 -11.81
N ARG A 418 -18.42 1.74 -12.59
CA ARG A 418 -19.58 2.59 -12.41
C ARG A 418 -20.22 2.38 -11.04
N SER A 419 -20.44 1.12 -10.66
CA SER A 419 -21.25 0.81 -9.47
C SER A 419 -20.58 1.26 -8.18
N LEU A 420 -19.27 1.03 -8.03
CA LEU A 420 -18.54 1.47 -6.85
C LEU A 420 -18.22 2.96 -6.91
N THR A 421 -17.86 3.52 -8.07
CA THR A 421 -17.57 4.96 -8.17
C THR A 421 -18.79 5.80 -7.81
N ARG A 422 -20.01 5.38 -8.17
CA ARG A 422 -21.25 6.07 -7.79
C ARG A 422 -21.58 6.06 -6.31
N MET A 423 -21.00 5.16 -5.52
CA MET A 423 -21.14 5.20 -4.05
C MET A 423 -20.39 6.39 -3.45
N VAL A 424 -19.45 6.98 -4.20
CA VAL A 424 -18.66 8.14 -3.79
C VAL A 424 -19.05 9.39 -4.59
N TYR A 425 -19.13 9.26 -5.91
CA TYR A 425 -19.51 10.32 -6.85
C TYR A 425 -20.90 10.02 -7.41
N VAL A 426 -21.96 10.45 -6.72
CA VAL A 426 -23.36 10.04 -6.98
C VAL A 426 -23.80 10.23 -8.44
N ASN A 427 -23.30 11.27 -9.10
CA ASN A 427 -23.62 11.61 -10.48
C ASN A 427 -22.64 11.04 -11.51
N TYR A 428 -21.70 10.20 -11.09
CA TYR A 428 -20.75 9.58 -12.01
C TYR A 428 -21.48 8.70 -13.03
N GLU A 429 -21.12 8.93 -14.29
CA GLU A 429 -21.53 8.12 -15.43
C GLU A 429 -20.30 7.85 -16.28
N THR A 430 -20.31 6.69 -16.92
CA THR A 430 -19.23 6.23 -17.79
C THR A 430 -19.78 6.00 -19.20
N THR A 431 -18.92 6.06 -20.20
CA THR A 431 -19.33 5.84 -21.59
C THR A 431 -19.31 4.35 -21.92
N TYR A 432 -20.27 3.93 -22.74
CA TYR A 432 -20.39 2.55 -23.18
C TYR A 432 -20.16 2.43 -24.68
N ASN A 433 -19.52 1.33 -25.06
CA ASN A 433 -19.17 1.01 -26.43
C ASN A 433 -19.51 -0.46 -26.70
N ARG A 434 -20.06 -0.72 -27.90
CA ARG A 434 -20.29 -2.12 -28.33
C ARG A 434 -18.95 -2.84 -28.53
N LEU A 435 -18.97 -4.17 -28.38
CA LEU A 435 -17.86 -5.11 -28.55
C LEU A 435 -16.74 -5.08 -27.49
N ARG A 436 -16.71 -4.11 -26.57
CA ARG A 436 -15.65 -4.04 -25.54
C ARG A 436 -16.14 -3.52 -24.19
N TYR A 437 -16.33 -2.20 -24.06
CA TYR A 437 -16.74 -1.55 -22.81
C TYR A 437 -18.26 -1.41 -22.75
N THR A 438 -18.98 -2.53 -22.67
CA THR A 438 -20.43 -2.52 -22.86
C THR A 438 -21.19 -2.04 -21.63
N GLY A 439 -22.43 -1.59 -21.82
CA GLY A 439 -23.35 -1.24 -20.73
C GLY A 439 -24.08 -2.42 -20.12
N MET A 440 -23.80 -3.67 -20.52
CA MET A 440 -24.59 -4.84 -20.12
C MET A 440 -24.73 -5.01 -18.61
N VAL A 441 -23.65 -4.82 -17.85
CA VAL A 441 -23.72 -4.93 -16.38
C VAL A 441 -24.61 -3.83 -15.82
N HIS A 442 -24.59 -2.62 -16.39
CA HIS A 442 -25.43 -1.52 -15.95
C HIS A 442 -26.91 -1.79 -16.24
N ASP A 443 -27.21 -2.26 -17.45
CA ASP A 443 -28.54 -2.68 -17.92
C ASP A 443 -29.17 -3.68 -16.95
N ALA A 444 -28.38 -4.65 -16.48
CA ALA A 444 -28.87 -5.64 -15.52
C ALA A 444 -29.36 -5.04 -14.18
N LEU A 445 -28.89 -3.84 -13.81
CA LEU A 445 -29.12 -3.21 -12.51
C LEU A 445 -30.19 -2.12 -12.53
N ASP A 446 -30.30 -1.35 -13.61
CA ASP A 446 -30.81 0.04 -13.55
C ASP A 446 -32.15 0.30 -14.25
N GLY A 447 -32.84 -0.76 -14.65
CA GLY A 447 -34.22 -0.69 -15.13
C GLY A 447 -34.36 -0.40 -16.62
N ASN A 448 -35.56 -0.67 -17.14
CA ASN A 448 -35.88 -0.51 -18.55
C ASN A 448 -35.61 0.91 -19.06
N LYS A 449 -34.88 1.04 -20.17
CA LYS A 449 -34.62 2.34 -20.81
C LYS A 449 -34.16 2.21 -22.25
N THR A 450 -34.18 3.32 -22.97
CA THR A 450 -33.47 3.39 -24.26
C THR A 450 -31.97 3.55 -24.04
N ARG A 451 -31.19 2.59 -24.54
CA ARG A 451 -29.73 2.68 -24.58
C ARG A 451 -29.27 3.15 -25.93
N ILE A 452 -28.25 3.98 -25.94
CA ILE A 452 -27.61 4.50 -27.15
C ILE A 452 -26.11 4.20 -27.01
N SER A 453 -25.53 3.59 -28.04
CA SER A 453 -24.09 3.44 -28.21
C SER A 453 -23.69 4.11 -29.50
N GLN A 454 -22.80 5.10 -29.41
CA GLN A 454 -22.33 5.89 -30.54
C GLN A 454 -21.18 5.21 -31.30
N TYR A 455 -20.46 4.30 -30.64
CA TYR A 455 -19.25 3.67 -31.18
C TYR A 455 -19.24 2.17 -30.92
N TYR A 456 -18.41 1.47 -31.69
CA TYR A 456 -17.99 0.09 -31.43
C TYR A 456 -16.47 -0.04 -31.62
N PHE A 457 -15.86 -0.97 -30.89
CA PHE A 457 -14.41 -1.16 -30.89
C PHE A 457 -14.05 -2.49 -31.55
N THR A 458 -13.03 -2.49 -32.41
CA THR A 458 -12.40 -3.70 -32.95
C THR A 458 -10.94 -3.73 -32.55
N ASP A 459 -10.25 -4.83 -32.86
CA ASP A 459 -8.79 -4.89 -32.70
C ASP A 459 -8.06 -3.98 -33.72
N SER A 460 -8.69 -3.67 -34.85
CA SER A 460 -8.13 -2.80 -35.88
C SER A 460 -8.43 -1.32 -35.70
N ASN A 461 -9.52 -0.96 -35.03
CA ASN A 461 -9.89 0.43 -34.77
C ASN A 461 -10.53 0.57 -33.38
N PRO A 462 -9.90 1.31 -32.45
CA PRO A 462 -10.43 1.54 -31.12
C PRO A 462 -11.61 2.52 -31.09
N PHE A 463 -12.01 3.12 -32.22
CA PHE A 463 -13.11 4.07 -32.26
C PHE A 463 -13.78 4.10 -33.65
N THR A 464 -14.72 3.18 -33.89
CA THR A 464 -15.53 3.22 -35.12
C THR A 464 -16.90 3.85 -34.85
N PRO A 465 -17.21 5.03 -35.43
CA PRO A 465 -18.50 5.68 -35.24
C PRO A 465 -19.63 4.91 -35.91
N LEU A 466 -20.60 4.46 -35.12
CA LEU A 466 -21.85 3.89 -35.59
C LEU A 466 -22.89 3.96 -34.48
N THR A 467 -23.80 4.93 -34.57
CA THR A 467 -24.85 5.08 -33.57
C THR A 467 -25.90 3.98 -33.72
N ARG A 468 -26.15 3.24 -32.64
CA ARG A 468 -27.34 2.39 -32.53
C ARG A 468 -28.02 2.63 -31.19
N SER A 469 -29.31 2.38 -31.17
CA SER A 469 -30.09 2.32 -29.94
C SER A 469 -30.82 1.00 -29.81
N TYR A 470 -31.14 0.63 -28.58
CA TYR A 470 -32.07 -0.46 -28.30
C TYR A 470 -32.87 -0.15 -27.04
N GLN A 471 -34.03 -0.78 -26.92
CA GLN A 471 -34.81 -0.74 -25.68
C GLN A 471 -34.26 -1.82 -24.75
N ASP A 472 -33.55 -1.39 -23.73
CA ASP A 472 -33.13 -2.23 -22.63
C ASP A 472 -34.36 -2.54 -21.76
N GLN A 473 -34.54 -3.82 -21.48
CA GLN A 473 -35.66 -4.36 -20.72
C GLN A 473 -35.17 -5.37 -19.66
N VAL A 474 -33.87 -5.38 -19.37
CA VAL A 474 -33.29 -6.20 -18.30
C VAL A 474 -33.27 -5.37 -17.02
N SER A 475 -33.63 -5.97 -15.89
CA SER A 475 -33.55 -5.31 -14.58
C SER A 475 -33.66 -6.29 -13.42
N GLY A 476 -33.45 -5.80 -12.20
CA GLY A 476 -33.70 -6.57 -10.98
C GLY A 476 -32.61 -7.59 -10.63
N TYR A 477 -31.47 -7.57 -11.32
CA TYR A 477 -30.27 -8.26 -10.85
C TYR A 477 -29.50 -7.37 -9.89
N THR A 478 -28.77 -8.00 -8.98
CA THR A 478 -27.72 -7.35 -8.20
C THR A 478 -26.38 -7.53 -8.90
N ILE A 479 -25.45 -6.61 -8.71
CA ILE A 479 -24.11 -6.74 -9.30
C ILE A 479 -23.39 -8.00 -8.81
N ARG A 480 -23.72 -8.44 -7.59
CA ARG A 480 -23.25 -9.70 -7.02
C ARG A 480 -23.72 -10.92 -7.81
N GLN A 481 -25.00 -10.97 -8.21
CA GLN A 481 -25.51 -12.07 -9.04
C GLN A 481 -24.79 -12.11 -10.40
N ILE A 482 -24.57 -10.94 -10.99
CA ILE A 482 -23.81 -10.83 -12.25
C ILE A 482 -22.36 -11.32 -12.09
N GLU A 483 -21.70 -11.02 -10.97
CA GLU A 483 -20.37 -11.53 -10.60
C GLU A 483 -20.34 -13.07 -10.43
N ASP A 484 -21.33 -13.63 -9.75
CA ASP A 484 -21.41 -15.07 -9.51
C ASP A 484 -21.58 -15.86 -10.81
N ALA A 485 -22.36 -15.33 -11.74
CA ALA A 485 -22.46 -15.89 -13.07
C ALA A 485 -21.15 -15.76 -13.86
N LEU A 486 -20.38 -14.68 -13.68
CA LEU A 486 -19.10 -14.47 -14.37
C LEU A 486 -18.03 -15.50 -14.02
N GLN A 487 -18.07 -16.06 -12.81
CA GLN A 487 -17.02 -16.95 -12.32
C GLN A 487 -16.71 -18.10 -13.30
N ASN A 488 -15.43 -18.23 -13.68
CA ASN A 488 -14.92 -19.21 -14.67
C ASN A 488 -15.49 -19.12 -16.08
N GLN A 489 -16.19 -18.04 -16.45
CA GLN A 489 -16.72 -17.86 -17.80
C GLN A 489 -15.70 -17.17 -18.71
N LYS A 490 -15.57 -17.69 -19.94
CA LYS A 490 -14.62 -17.19 -20.94
C LYS A 490 -15.28 -16.42 -22.05
N THR A 491 -16.49 -16.79 -22.42
CA THR A 491 -17.17 -16.25 -23.60
C THR A 491 -18.40 -15.46 -23.22
N TRP A 492 -18.74 -14.47 -24.04
CA TRP A 492 -19.89 -13.59 -23.86
C TRP A 492 -21.20 -14.37 -23.69
N ASN A 493 -21.42 -15.37 -24.55
CA ASN A 493 -22.61 -16.20 -24.51
C ASN A 493 -22.63 -17.14 -23.31
N ALA A 494 -21.49 -17.72 -22.91
CA ALA A 494 -21.45 -18.57 -21.73
C ALA A 494 -21.76 -17.79 -20.45
N TRP A 495 -21.31 -16.53 -20.36
CA TRP A 495 -21.68 -15.66 -19.25
C TRP A 495 -23.18 -15.39 -19.21
N ARG A 496 -23.79 -15.00 -20.34
CA ARG A 496 -25.25 -14.84 -20.47
C ARG A 496 -26.01 -16.07 -20.02
N ASP A 497 -25.66 -17.23 -20.58
CA ASP A 497 -26.36 -18.48 -20.33
C ASP A 497 -26.24 -18.89 -18.85
N LYS A 498 -25.09 -18.59 -18.24
CA LYS A 498 -24.90 -18.80 -16.81
C LYS A 498 -25.73 -17.84 -15.95
N ILE A 499 -25.93 -16.58 -16.35
CA ILE A 499 -26.87 -15.67 -15.65
C ILE A 499 -28.29 -16.26 -15.67
N LYS A 500 -28.76 -16.69 -16.85
CA LYS A 500 -30.11 -17.28 -17.03
C LYS A 500 -30.32 -18.55 -16.22
N THR A 501 -29.29 -19.37 -16.07
CA THR A 501 -29.40 -20.66 -15.37
C THR A 501 -29.22 -20.55 -13.86
N MET A 502 -28.46 -19.57 -13.38
CA MET A 502 -28.19 -19.41 -11.95
C MET A 502 -29.28 -18.66 -11.19
N PHE A 503 -30.02 -17.77 -11.85
CA PHE A 503 -30.94 -16.86 -11.17
C PHE A 503 -32.28 -16.81 -11.88
N VAL A 504 -33.35 -17.01 -11.11
CA VAL A 504 -34.71 -16.74 -11.56
C VAL A 504 -34.94 -15.23 -11.50
N ASN A 505 -35.21 -14.60 -12.64
CA ASN A 505 -35.51 -13.17 -12.72
C ASN A 505 -36.58 -12.90 -13.78
N SER A 506 -37.55 -12.03 -13.46
CA SER A 506 -38.68 -11.73 -14.35
C SER A 506 -38.31 -11.14 -15.72
N THR A 507 -37.07 -10.67 -15.88
CA THR A 507 -36.55 -10.08 -17.12
C THR A 507 -35.50 -10.95 -17.81
N GLU A 508 -35.25 -12.19 -17.35
CA GLU A 508 -34.23 -13.09 -17.91
C GLU A 508 -34.39 -13.37 -19.42
N ASN A 509 -35.62 -13.38 -19.92
CA ASN A 509 -35.93 -13.57 -21.34
C ASN A 509 -35.43 -12.43 -22.23
N ASN A 510 -35.13 -11.26 -21.63
CA ASN A 510 -34.61 -10.09 -22.35
C ASN A 510 -33.08 -10.07 -22.42
N LEU A 511 -32.38 -10.94 -21.67
CA LEU A 511 -30.92 -10.99 -21.67
C LEU A 511 -30.33 -11.28 -23.06
N ASP A 512 -31.01 -12.08 -23.87
CA ASP A 512 -30.56 -12.38 -25.24
C ASP A 512 -30.50 -11.11 -26.10
N ALA A 513 -31.49 -10.23 -25.98
CA ALA A 513 -31.53 -8.97 -26.72
C ALA A 513 -30.42 -8.01 -26.27
N THR A 514 -30.22 -7.87 -24.96
CA THR A 514 -29.15 -7.04 -24.37
C THR A 514 -27.77 -7.53 -24.79
N PHE A 515 -27.48 -8.82 -24.62
CA PHE A 515 -26.19 -9.39 -25.01
C PHE A 515 -25.96 -9.29 -26.53
N SER A 516 -27.01 -9.49 -27.34
CA SER A 516 -26.92 -9.33 -28.79
C SER A 516 -26.63 -7.88 -29.18
N PHE A 517 -27.29 -6.89 -28.58
CA PHE A 517 -27.04 -5.48 -28.90
C PHE A 517 -25.57 -5.11 -28.66
N TRP A 518 -25.06 -5.45 -27.48
CA TRP A 518 -23.69 -5.10 -27.10
C TRP A 518 -22.62 -5.85 -27.88
N ASN A 519 -22.95 -7.01 -28.47
CA ASN A 519 -22.04 -7.80 -29.29
C ASN A 519 -22.20 -7.56 -30.82
N THR A 520 -22.69 -6.40 -31.23
CA THR A 520 -22.84 -6.05 -32.66
C THR A 520 -21.99 -4.85 -33.07
N GLN A 521 -21.50 -4.88 -34.31
CA GLN A 521 -20.83 -3.74 -34.96
C GLN A 521 -21.81 -2.59 -35.16
#